data_AF-A0A347Z9H8-F1
#
_entry.id   AF-A0A347Z9H8-F1
#
_cell.length_a   1.000
_cell.length_b   1.000
_cell.length_c   1.000
_cell.angle_alpha   90.00
_cell.angle_beta   90.00
_cell.angle_gamma   90.00
#
_symmetry.space_group_name_H-M   'P 1'
#
loop_
_entity.id
_entity.type
_entity.pdbx_description
1 polymer ?
#
loop_
_entity_poly.entity_id
_entity_poly.type
_entity_poly.pdbx_seq_one_letter_code
_entity_poly.pdbx_strand_id
1 'polypeptide(L)' 'FIFIVSGRGQGVEANRKGKCLVQLNLHGPCGSSGEMSCKKLFHAIRKTMAVKCSCNYGGLCDCFSC' A
#
# COMPACT_ATOMS: atom_id res chain seq x y z
N PHE A 1 -22.82 -5.09 -30.03
CA PHE A 1 -23.02 -5.05 -28.57
C PHE A 1 -22.47 -3.72 -28.05
N ILE A 2 -23.34 -2.81 -27.62
CA ILE A 2 -22.96 -1.49 -27.10
C ILE A 2 -23.17 -1.54 -25.59
N PHE A 3 -22.08 -1.40 -24.82
CA PHE A 3 -22.14 -1.25 -23.37
C PHE A 3 -21.92 0.22 -23.03
N ILE A 4 -23.01 0.91 -22.69
CA ILE A 4 -23.00 2.31 -22.23
C ILE A 4 -22.44 2.33 -20.80
N VAL A 5 -21.25 2.89 -20.63
CA VAL A 5 -20.60 3.12 -19.34
C VAL A 5 -21.24 4.36 -18.70
N SER A 6 -22.06 4.16 -17.67
CA SER A 6 -22.48 5.20 -16.74
C SER A 6 -22.60 4.59 -15.35
N GLY A 7 -21.63 4.85 -14.49
CA GLY A 7 -21.65 4.35 -13.12
C GLY A 7 -20.31 4.54 -12.42
N ARG A 8 -20.27 5.50 -11.50
CA ARG A 8 -19.16 5.82 -10.59
C ARG A 8 -18.65 4.55 -9.89
N GLY A 9 -17.34 4.31 -9.89
CA GLY A 9 -16.74 3.30 -9.02
C GLY A 9 -15.51 2.59 -9.55
N GLN A 10 -14.44 3.31 -9.91
CA GLN A 10 -13.08 2.71 -9.98
C GLN A 10 -12.55 2.44 -8.56
N GLY A 11 -13.27 1.63 -7.77
CA GLY A 11 -12.95 1.33 -6.38
C GLY A 11 -13.38 -0.07 -5.95
N VAL A 12 -13.66 -0.97 -6.89
CA VAL A 12 -14.23 -2.28 -6.60
C VAL A 12 -13.19 -3.36 -6.90
N GLU A 13 -12.10 -3.34 -6.13
CA GLU A 13 -11.23 -4.51 -5.83
C GLU A 13 -10.20 -4.16 -4.74
N ALA A 14 -9.96 -2.87 -4.48
CA ALA A 14 -9.17 -2.40 -3.34
C ALA A 14 -9.92 -2.43 -1.99
N ASN A 15 -11.26 -2.57 -1.95
CA ASN A 15 -12.00 -2.25 -0.72
C ASN A 15 -11.97 -3.35 0.37
N ARG A 16 -11.59 -4.59 0.04
CA ARG A 16 -11.46 -5.69 1.05
C ARG A 16 -10.00 -5.96 1.45
N LYS A 17 -9.04 -5.81 0.52
CA LYS A 17 -7.60 -5.77 0.83
C LYS A 17 -7.14 -4.42 1.39
N GLY A 18 -7.81 -3.32 1.06
CA GLY A 18 -7.41 -1.94 1.41
C GLY A 18 -7.73 -1.50 2.83
N LYS A 19 -8.50 -2.28 3.62
CA LYS A 19 -8.53 -2.05 5.08
C LYS A 19 -7.22 -2.47 5.75
N CYS A 20 -6.58 -3.50 5.21
CA CYS A 20 -5.38 -4.10 5.78
C CYS A 20 -4.11 -3.63 5.07
N LEU A 21 -4.19 -3.32 3.78
CA LEU A 21 -3.09 -2.84 2.95
C LEU A 21 -3.03 -1.32 2.98
N VAL A 22 -1.94 -0.79 3.52
CA VAL A 22 -1.63 0.62 3.62
C VAL A 22 -0.46 0.92 2.69
N GLN A 23 -0.73 1.80 1.75
CA GLN A 23 0.28 2.33 0.85
C GLN A 23 0.97 3.55 1.47
N LEU A 24 2.29 3.51 1.52
CA LEU A 24 3.15 4.58 2.03
C LEU A 24 4.20 4.90 0.98
N ASN A 25 4.68 6.14 0.96
CA ASN A 25 5.75 6.54 0.06
C ASN A 25 7.02 6.80 0.87
N LEU A 26 8.02 5.95 0.70
CA LEU A 26 9.39 6.26 1.07
C LEU A 26 9.89 7.25 0.02
N HIS A 27 10.07 8.53 0.36
CA HIS A 27 10.62 9.54 -0.57
C HIS A 27 12.09 9.22 -0.94
N GLY A 28 12.31 8.14 -1.70
CA GLY A 28 13.62 7.58 -2.02
C GLY A 28 13.50 6.12 -2.48
N PRO A 29 14.48 5.61 -3.24
CA PRO A 29 14.43 4.24 -3.74
C PRO A 29 14.45 3.23 -2.59
N CYS A 30 13.78 2.10 -2.80
CA CYS A 30 13.96 0.96 -1.94
C CYS A 30 15.27 0.26 -2.26
N GLY A 31 16.34 0.73 -1.61
CA GLY A 31 17.58 -0.01 -1.51
C GLY A 31 17.42 -1.29 -0.68
N SER A 32 18.53 -1.91 -0.29
CA SER A 32 18.52 -3.18 0.47
C SER A 32 17.76 -3.13 1.80
N SER A 33 17.59 -1.93 2.37
CA SER A 33 16.85 -1.70 3.61
C SER A 33 15.43 -1.15 3.39
N GLY A 34 14.96 -1.10 2.14
CA GLY A 34 13.68 -0.50 1.77
C GLY A 34 12.49 -1.10 2.52
N GLU A 35 12.45 -2.43 2.66
CA GLU A 35 11.40 -3.12 3.43
C GLU A 35 11.38 -2.71 4.91
N MET A 36 12.56 -2.61 5.53
CA MET A 36 12.66 -2.21 6.94
C MET A 36 12.26 -0.74 7.13
N SER A 37 12.62 0.12 6.18
CA SER A 37 12.19 1.52 6.18
C SER A 37 10.67 1.64 6.02
N CYS A 38 10.06 0.83 5.14
CA CYS A 38 8.60 0.76 5.01
C CYS A 38 7.92 0.33 6.32
N LYS A 39 8.45 -0.69 7.00
CA LYS A 39 7.96 -1.16 8.31
C LYS A 39 8.08 -0.07 9.38
N LYS A 40 9.19 0.66 9.43
CA LYS A 40 9.39 1.79 10.36
C LYS A 40 8.38 2.92 10.09
N LEU A 41 8.20 3.29 8.82
CA LEU A 41 7.25 4.33 8.42
C LEU A 41 5.82 3.93 8.76
N PHE A 42 5.46 2.67 8.50
CA PHE A 42 4.18 2.11 8.86
C PHE A 42 3.94 2.16 10.38
N HIS A 43 4.91 1.71 11.17
CA HIS A 43 4.84 1.78 12.64
C HIS A 43 4.73 3.22 13.15
N ALA A 44 5.44 4.17 12.55
CA ALA A 44 5.35 5.58 12.93
C ALA A 44 3.94 6.16 12.74
N ILE A 45 3.26 5.79 11.65
CA ILE A 45 1.94 6.31 11.27
C ILE A 45 0.81 5.56 11.98
N ARG A 46 0.84 4.23 11.98
CA ARG A 46 -0.24 3.39 12.52
C ARG A 46 -0.05 3.00 13.97
N LYS A 47 1.14 3.22 14.55
CA LYS A 47 1.50 2.74 15.90
C LYS A 47 1.31 1.24 16.09
N THR A 48 1.32 0.48 14.98
CA THR A 48 1.21 -0.98 14.95
C THR A 48 2.28 -1.56 14.04
N MET A 49 2.57 -2.86 14.20
CA MET A 49 3.48 -3.56 13.29
C MET A 49 2.70 -4.10 12.10
N ALA A 50 3.23 -3.88 10.90
CA ALA A 50 2.75 -4.55 9.70
C ALA A 50 3.16 -6.03 9.75
N VAL A 51 2.24 -6.92 9.41
CA VAL A 51 2.49 -8.36 9.21
C VAL A 51 3.44 -8.57 8.04
N LYS A 52 3.28 -7.78 6.99
CA LYS A 52 4.15 -7.80 5.82
C LYS A 52 4.30 -6.40 5.26
N CYS A 53 5.49 -6.03 4.83
CA CYS A 53 5.66 -4.88 3.95
C CYS A 53 6.40 -5.33 2.70
N SER A 54 6.12 -4.69 1.59
CA SER A 54 6.86 -4.85 0.35
C SER A 54 7.18 -3.46 -0.17
N CYS A 55 8.36 -3.31 -0.76
CA CYS A 55 8.72 -2.06 -1.37
C CYS A 55 8.95 -2.21 -2.86
N ASN A 56 8.34 -1.32 -3.61
CA ASN A 56 8.34 -1.28 -5.06
C ASN A 56 9.28 -0.17 -5.58
N TYR A 57 9.52 -0.22 -6.88
CA TYR A 57 10.26 0.80 -7.61
C TYR A 57 9.66 2.20 -7.37
N GLY A 58 10.54 3.17 -7.09
CA GLY A 58 10.12 4.54 -6.75
C GLY A 58 9.82 4.78 -5.27
N GLY A 59 10.05 3.80 -4.39
CA GLY A 59 9.87 3.98 -2.94
C GLY A 59 8.46 3.71 -2.43
N LEU A 60 7.61 3.10 -3.26
CA LEU A 60 6.24 2.73 -2.89
C LEU A 60 6.25 1.52 -1.94
N CYS A 61 5.81 1.75 -0.71
CA CYS A 61 5.67 0.74 0.33
C CYS A 61 4.22 0.24 0.39
N ASP A 62 4.01 -1.05 0.14
CA ASP A 62 2.75 -1.73 0.41
C ASP A 62 2.87 -2.51 1.72
N CYS A 63 2.22 -2.04 2.79
CA CYS A 63 2.26 -2.67 4.10
C CYS A 63 0.92 -3.24 4.51
N PHE A 64 0.87 -4.51 4.93
CA PHE A 64 -0.31 -5.23 5.37
C PHE A 64 -0.33 -5.37 6.89
N SER A 65 -1.42 -4.99 7.57
CA SER A 65 -1.52 -4.99 9.04
C SER A 65 -2.83 -5.55 9.60
N CYS A 66 -3.45 -6.47 8.87
CA CYS A 66 -4.33 -7.45 9.47
C CYS A 66 -3.49 -8.72 9.72
#